data_AF-A0A1H8WGT7-F1
#
_entry.id   AF-A0A1H8WGT7-F1
#
_cell.length_a   1.000
_cell.length_b   1.000
_cell.length_c   1.000
_cell.angle_alpha   90.00
_cell.angle_beta   90.00
_cell.angle_gamma   90.00
#
_symmetry.space_group_name_H-M   'P 1'
#
loop_
_entity.id
_entity.type
_entity.pdbx_description
1 polymer ?
#
loop_
_entity_poly.entity_id
_entity_poly.type
_entity_poly.pdbx_seq_one_letter_code
_entity_poly.pdbx_strand_id
1 'polypeptide(L)' 'MPKPRLPAFDPADIAESNATSYPVAFRAINSKRWNRRLGDHVGLKNFGVNLTRIVPGGQS' A
#
# COMPACT_ATOMS: atom_id res chain seq x y z
N MET A 1 16.83 -7.63 -12.33
CA MET A 1 15.71 -8.24 -13.08
C MET A 1 15.37 -7.33 -14.26
N PRO A 2 14.94 -7.86 -15.41
CA PRO A 2 14.50 -7.01 -16.53
C PRO A 2 13.28 -6.19 -16.13
N LYS A 3 13.18 -4.96 -16.67
CA LYS A 3 12.05 -4.06 -16.39
C LYS A 3 10.74 -4.69 -16.89
N PRO A 4 9.64 -4.63 -16.11
CA PRO A 4 8.35 -5.14 -16.55
C PRO A 4 7.87 -4.46 -17.83
N ARG A 5 7.09 -5.19 -18.63
CA ARG A 5 6.34 -4.65 -19.78
C ARG A 5 4.86 -4.61 -19.42
N LEU A 6 4.16 -3.59 -19.90
CA LEU A 6 2.72 -3.47 -19.75
C LEU A 6 2.01 -4.77 -20.19
N PRO A 7 0.96 -5.21 -19.49
CA PRO A 7 0.26 -4.50 -18.40
C PRO A 7 0.95 -4.63 -17.03
N ALA A 8 2.09 -5.33 -16.92
CA ALA A 8 2.86 -5.40 -15.69
C ALA A 8 3.69 -4.12 -15.46
N PHE A 9 3.87 -3.78 -14.19
CA PHE A 9 4.62 -2.62 -13.73
C PHE A 9 5.43 -3.01 -12.48
N ASP A 10 6.43 -2.20 -12.12
CA ASP A 10 7.18 -2.43 -10.89
C ASP A 10 6.42 -1.79 -9.70
N PRO A 11 6.00 -2.55 -8.68
CA PRO A 11 5.36 -1.98 -7.50
C PRO A 11 6.21 -0.92 -6.80
N ALA A 12 7.55 -0.98 -6.95
CA ALA A 12 8.48 -0.02 -6.39
C ALA A 12 8.30 1.40 -6.96
N ASP A 13 7.67 1.55 -8.13
CA ASP A 13 7.40 2.85 -8.78
C ASP A 13 6.28 3.65 -8.06
N ILE A 14 5.49 3.02 -7.17
CA ILE A 14 4.35 3.65 -6.47
C ILE A 14 4.74 4.03 -5.05
N ALA A 15 4.71 5.32 -4.68
CA ALA A 15 5.04 5.76 -3.32
C ALA A 15 4.23 5.02 -2.22
N GLU A 16 4.90 4.70 -1.10
CA GLU A 16 4.25 4.16 0.08
C GLU A 16 3.59 5.26 0.91
N SER A 17 2.46 4.93 1.55
CA SER A 17 1.84 5.77 2.56
C SER A 17 1.37 4.93 3.74
N ASN A 18 1.55 5.46 4.95
CA ASN A 18 0.96 4.94 6.18
C ASN A 18 -0.21 5.79 6.69
N ALA A 19 -0.74 6.68 5.84
CA ALA A 19 -1.87 7.52 6.19
C ALA A 19 -3.07 6.67 6.60
N THR A 20 -3.77 7.12 7.64
CA THR A 20 -4.87 6.39 8.22
C THR A 20 -5.99 7.30 8.69
N SER A 21 -7.23 6.87 8.44
CA SER A 21 -8.44 7.51 8.92
C SER A 21 -8.87 7.01 10.30
N TYR A 22 -8.12 6.08 10.92
CA TYR A 22 -8.47 5.62 12.26
C TYR A 22 -8.47 6.78 13.27
N PRO A 23 -9.40 6.74 14.27
CA PRO A 23 -9.39 7.67 15.40
C PRO A 23 -8.04 7.70 16.11
N VAL A 24 -7.76 8.80 16.82
CA VAL A 24 -6.46 9.04 17.49
C VAL A 24 -6.03 7.87 18.37
N ALA A 25 -6.97 7.26 19.11
CA ALA A 25 -6.70 6.11 19.98
C ALA A 25 -6.09 4.90 19.25
N PHE A 26 -6.38 4.71 17.96
CA PHE A 26 -5.92 3.56 17.16
C PHE A 26 -4.92 3.93 16.07
N ARG A 27 -4.76 5.24 15.80
CA ARG A 27 -3.91 5.78 14.72
C ARG A 27 -2.47 5.30 14.83
N ALA A 28 -1.89 5.29 16.03
CA ALA A 28 -0.49 4.94 16.23
C ALA A 28 -0.16 3.51 15.78
N ILE A 29 -0.99 2.53 16.12
CA ILE A 29 -0.78 1.12 15.76
C ILE A 29 -0.94 0.95 14.23
N ASN A 30 -1.99 1.53 13.64
CA ASN A 30 -2.21 1.40 12.20
C ASN A 30 -1.17 2.15 11.35
N SER A 31 -0.56 3.23 11.88
CA SER A 31 0.49 3.97 11.16
C SER A 31 1.81 3.18 11.02
N LYS A 32 1.89 1.98 11.62
CA LYS A 32 2.99 1.02 11.41
C LYS A 32 2.81 0.14 10.15
N ARG A 33 1.73 0.37 9.41
CA ARG A 33 1.46 -0.29 8.13
C ARG A 33 1.66 0.70 6.99
N TRP A 34 2.49 0.33 6.03
CA TRP A 34 2.80 1.12 4.84
C TRP A 34 2.20 0.43 3.62
N ASN A 35 1.39 1.16 2.84
CA ASN A 35 0.65 0.64 1.71
C ASN A 35 1.09 1.31 0.41
N ARG A 36 1.25 0.50 -0.65
CA ARG A 36 1.25 0.97 -2.05
C ARG A 36 -0.07 0.56 -2.69
N ARG A 37 -0.82 1.54 -3.21
CA ARG A 37 -2.15 1.30 -3.81
C ARG A 37 -2.03 0.85 -5.26
N LEU A 38 -1.75 -0.43 -5.44
CA LEU A 38 -1.52 -1.04 -6.76
C LEU A 38 -2.73 -0.93 -7.68
N GLY A 39 -3.93 -1.18 -7.12
CA GLY A 39 -5.18 -1.13 -7.89
C GLY A 39 -5.47 0.27 -8.43
N ASP A 40 -5.26 1.30 -7.62
CA ASP A 40 -5.45 2.70 -8.03
C ASP A 40 -4.50 3.08 -9.18
N HIS A 41 -3.24 2.65 -9.10
CA HIS A 41 -2.22 2.93 -10.13
C HIS A 41 -2.60 2.41 -11.51
N VAL A 42 -3.25 1.24 -11.59
CA VAL A 42 -3.71 0.65 -12.86
C VAL A 42 -5.19 0.87 -13.15
N GLY A 43 -5.88 1.66 -12.33
CA GLY A 43 -7.26 2.06 -12.57
C GLY A 43 -8.33 1.02 -12.22
N LEU A 44 -8.05 0.04 -11.34
CA LEU A 44 -9.09 -0.86 -10.84
C LEU A 44 -10.19 -0.07 -10.11
N LYS A 45 -11.45 -0.45 -10.33
CA LYS A 45 -12.63 0.25 -9.77
C LYS A 45 -13.50 -0.59 -8.84
N ASN A 46 -13.43 -1.92 -8.97
CA ASN A 46 -14.35 -2.81 -8.28
C ASN A 46 -13.81 -3.31 -6.93
N PHE A 47 -12.49 -3.32 -6.76
CA PHE A 47 -11.82 -3.73 -5.53
C PHE A 47 -10.44 -3.08 -5.42
N GLY A 48 -9.96 -2.94 -4.18
CA GLY A 48 -8.63 -2.43 -3.90
C GLY A 48 -7.58 -3.54 -3.85
N VAL A 49 -6.41 -3.28 -4.41
CA VAL A 49 -5.23 -4.13 -4.27
C VAL A 49 -4.10 -3.29 -3.70
N ASN A 50 -3.56 -3.70 -2.55
CA ASN A 50 -2.46 -3.01 -1.88
C ASN A 50 -1.27 -3.96 -1.70
N LEU A 51 -0.06 -3.46 -1.90
CA LEU A 51 1.14 -4.08 -1.34
C LEU A 51 1.40 -3.46 0.03
N THR A 52 1.34 -4.29 1.06
CA THR A 52 1.35 -3.86 2.45
C THR A 52 2.63 -4.33 3.13
N ARG A 53 3.41 -3.38 3.66
CA ARG A 53 4.55 -3.67 4.54
C ARG A 53 4.20 -3.28 5.96
N ILE A 54 4.23 -4.26 6.87
CA ILE A 54 4.00 -4.06 8.30
C ILE A 54 5.35 -4.07 9.00
N VAL A 55 5.70 -2.99 9.69
CA VAL A 55 6.94 -2.94 10.47
C VAL A 55 6.79 -3.72 11.79
N PRO A 56 7.89 -4.13 12.45
CA PRO A 56 7.81 -4.83 13.73
C PRO A 56 6.90 -4.14 14.75
N GLY A 57 6.04 -4.93 15.41
CA GLY A 57 5.04 -4.43 16.37
C GLY A 57 3.87 -3.66 15.74
N GLY A 58 3.67 -3.76 14.41
CA GLY A 58 2.45 -3.38 13.70
C GLY A 58 1.46 -4.53 13.57
N GLN A 59 0.25 -4.23 13.10
CA GLN A 59 -0.83 -5.20 12.97
C GLN A 59 -1.60 -4.98 11.65
N SER A 60 -2.22 -6.04 11.12
CA SER A 60 -3.14 -5.99 9.99
C SER A 60 -4.59 -5.85 10.41
#